data_AF-A0A382J9P6-F1
#
_entry.id   AF-A0A382J9P6-F1
#
_cell.length_a   1.000
_cell.length_b   1.000
_cell.length_c   1.000
_cell.angle_alpha   90.00
_cell.angle_beta   90.00
_cell.angle_gamma   90.00
#
_symmetry.space_group_name_H-M   'P 1'
#
loop_
_entity.id
_entity.type
_entity.pdbx_description
1 polymer ?
#
loop_
_entity_poly.entity_id
_entity_poly.type
_entity_poly.pdbx_seq_one_letter_code
_entity_poly.pdbx_strand_id
1 'polypeptide(L)'
;RYAIWSGDETYNYKSNILLRLEMLADLCETTEPEEPNDKQLFSKHLIEVQNMITLVTDMESGEVDFESSTEREQLTEVMRSSNKIWRFRNKIKNGELGTTEHAEMVDEIEDYLAQGQKINAIKYYREEMKTRFDERVSLRESKDFVDSIDDDLKRRGIVRYK
;
A
#
# COMPACT_ATOMS: atom_id res chain seq x y z
N ARG A 1 -0.17 51.91 -4.67
CA ARG A 1 1.11 51.20 -4.43
C ARG A 1 0.86 50.27 -3.24
N TYR A 2 0.47 49.02 -3.51
CA TYR A 2 0.45 47.99 -2.46
C TYR A 2 1.65 47.10 -2.67
N ALA A 3 2.39 46.90 -1.59
CA ALA A 3 3.69 46.28 -1.54
C ALA A 3 3.61 44.80 -1.93
N ILE A 4 4.58 44.39 -2.73
CA ILE A 4 4.91 43.01 -3.05
C ILE A 4 5.42 42.37 -1.76
N TRP A 5 4.69 41.42 -1.19
CA TRP A 5 5.22 40.50 -0.19
C TRP A 5 6.06 39.45 -0.94
N SER A 6 7.36 39.68 -0.98
CA SER A 6 8.36 38.73 -1.47
C SER A 6 8.81 37.82 -0.33
N GLY A 7 8.48 36.54 -0.46
CA GLY A 7 9.17 35.34 0.05
C GLY A 7 9.69 35.30 1.48
N ASP A 8 9.14 34.38 2.30
CA ASP A 8 9.94 33.27 2.84
C ASP A 8 9.00 32.19 3.42
N GLU A 9 9.38 30.92 3.29
CA GLU A 9 8.67 29.69 3.72
C GLU A 9 7.26 29.43 3.15
N THR A 10 7.17 29.18 1.83
CA THR A 10 6.09 28.32 1.34
C THR A 10 6.30 26.92 1.92
N TYR A 11 5.44 26.52 2.87
CA TYR A 11 5.30 25.14 3.32
C TYR A 11 5.19 24.21 2.10
N ASN A 12 6.31 23.59 1.69
CA ASN A 12 6.34 22.78 0.49
C ASN A 12 5.70 21.42 0.80
N TYR A 13 4.44 21.28 0.41
CA TYR A 13 3.66 20.08 0.68
C TYR A 13 4.32 18.82 0.08
N LYS A 14 5.06 18.94 -1.03
CA LYS A 14 5.77 17.81 -1.67
C LYS A 14 6.95 17.37 -0.80
N SER A 15 7.76 18.30 -0.30
CA SER A 15 8.83 17.98 0.65
C SER A 15 8.30 17.27 1.89
N ASN A 16 7.10 17.64 2.36
CA ASN A 16 6.45 16.97 3.49
C ASN A 16 5.92 15.57 3.16
N ILE A 17 5.53 15.30 1.91
CA ILE A 17 5.21 13.96 1.43
C ILE A 17 6.50 13.12 1.36
N LEU A 18 7.57 13.66 0.78
CA LEU A 18 8.88 13.00 0.67
C LEU A 18 9.40 12.56 2.04
N LEU A 19 9.41 13.46 3.03
CA LEU A 19 9.81 13.12 4.40
C LEU A 19 9.02 11.91 4.96
N ARG A 20 7.71 11.84 4.71
CA ARG A 20 6.89 10.71 5.17
C ARG A 20 7.15 9.43 4.38
N LEU A 21 7.46 9.55 3.09
CA LEU A 21 7.83 8.42 2.25
C LEU A 21 9.17 7.83 2.65
N GLU A 22 10.16 8.66 3.02
CA GLU A 22 11.44 8.21 3.58
C GLU A 22 11.23 7.43 4.89
N MET A 23 10.42 7.95 5.82
CA MET A 23 10.06 7.22 7.03
C MET A 23 9.37 5.88 6.76
N LEU A 24 8.57 5.81 5.69
CA LEU A 24 7.91 4.59 5.26
C LEU A 24 8.89 3.61 4.61
N ALA A 25 9.89 4.10 3.86
CA ALA A 25 10.97 3.28 3.30
C ALA A 25 11.77 2.61 4.43
N ASP A 26 12.19 3.38 5.44
CA ASP A 26 12.86 2.85 6.64
C ASP A 26 12.01 1.78 7.34
N LEU A 27 10.70 2.01 7.46
CA LEU A 27 9.79 1.04 8.06
C LEU A 27 9.70 -0.23 7.20
N CYS A 28 9.66 -0.12 5.87
CA CYS A 28 9.70 -1.27 4.98
C CYS A 28 11.00 -2.06 5.18
N GLU A 29 12.16 -1.41 5.14
CA GLU A 29 13.47 -2.05 5.30
C GLU A 29 13.62 -2.76 6.65
N THR A 30 13.23 -2.09 7.74
CA THR A 30 13.29 -2.68 9.10
C THR A 30 12.30 -3.81 9.35
N THR A 31 11.34 -4.01 8.44
CA THR A 31 10.34 -5.08 8.51
C THR A 31 10.44 -6.03 7.33
N GLU A 32 11.51 -5.95 6.55
CA GLU A 32 11.81 -7.00 5.57
C GLU A 32 12.15 -8.32 6.28
N PRO A 33 11.88 -9.46 5.64
CA PRO A 33 12.35 -10.74 6.12
C PRO A 33 13.88 -10.70 6.31
N GLU A 34 14.39 -11.23 7.42
CA GLU A 34 15.84 -11.26 7.71
C GLU A 34 16.63 -11.99 6.60
N GLU A 35 16.02 -13.00 6.00
CA GLU A 35 16.58 -13.73 4.87
C GLU A 35 15.68 -13.56 3.63
N PRO A 36 16.24 -13.13 2.48
CA PRO A 36 15.54 -13.18 1.21
C PRO A 36 15.12 -14.61 0.87
N ASN A 37 13.98 -14.77 0.21
CA ASN A 37 13.59 -16.08 -0.31
C ASN A 37 14.09 -16.29 -1.75
N ASP A 38 14.11 -17.53 -2.22
CA ASP A 38 14.56 -17.89 -3.58
C ASP A 38 13.80 -17.19 -4.73
N LYS A 39 12.67 -16.54 -4.43
CA LYS A 39 11.79 -15.89 -5.41
C LYS A 39 11.89 -14.36 -5.40
N GLN A 40 12.19 -13.74 -4.26
CA GLN A 40 12.11 -12.29 -4.07
C GLN A 40 13.21 -11.78 -3.14
N LEU A 41 14.04 -10.89 -3.70
CA LEU A 41 15.12 -10.19 -2.97
C LEU A 41 14.61 -8.94 -2.22
N PHE A 42 13.57 -8.30 -2.74
CA PHE A 42 12.95 -7.10 -2.16
C PHE A 42 11.43 -7.28 -2.13
N SER A 43 10.77 -6.76 -1.10
CA SER A 43 9.31 -6.75 -1.07
C SER A 43 8.72 -5.84 -2.14
N LYS A 44 7.48 -6.16 -2.54
CA LYS A 44 6.67 -5.28 -3.39
C LYS A 44 6.50 -3.90 -2.75
N HIS A 45 6.28 -3.84 -1.44
CA HIS A 45 6.10 -2.59 -0.71
C HIS A 45 7.32 -1.69 -0.73
N LEU A 46 8.53 -2.25 -0.59
CA LEU A 46 9.75 -1.44 -0.67
C LEU A 46 9.92 -0.85 -2.07
N ILE A 47 9.70 -1.67 -3.12
CA ILE A 47 9.75 -1.22 -4.52
C ILE A 47 8.73 -0.11 -4.78
N GLU A 48 7.49 -0.29 -4.33
CA GLU A 48 6.42 0.70 -4.50
C GLU A 48 6.76 2.03 -3.82
N VAL A 49 7.28 2.00 -2.59
CA VAL A 49 7.71 3.21 -1.88
C VAL A 49 8.83 3.94 -2.62
N GLN A 50 9.81 3.22 -3.17
CA GLN A 50 10.88 3.83 -3.96
C GLN A 50 10.35 4.49 -5.25
N ASN A 51 9.37 3.87 -5.91
CA ASN A 51 8.69 4.46 -7.07
C ASN A 51 7.92 5.74 -6.69
N MET A 52 7.23 5.73 -5.54
CA MET A 52 6.54 6.92 -5.02
C MET A 52 7.52 8.05 -4.71
N ILE A 53 8.65 7.77 -4.07
CA ILE A 53 9.70 8.77 -3.79
C ILE A 53 10.20 9.40 -5.09
N THR A 54 10.50 8.57 -6.09
CA THR A 54 10.95 9.03 -7.41
C THR A 54 9.92 9.97 -8.04
N LEU A 55 8.65 9.56 -8.08
CA LEU A 55 7.56 10.36 -8.65
C LEU A 55 7.43 11.73 -7.98
N VAL A 56 7.44 11.78 -6.64
CA VAL A 56 7.30 13.05 -5.91
C VAL A 56 8.53 13.94 -6.08
N THR A 57 9.72 13.34 -6.19
CA THR A 57 10.97 14.07 -6.45
C THR A 57 10.93 14.72 -7.83
N ASP A 58 10.48 14.00 -8.85
CA ASP A 58 10.35 14.52 -10.22
C ASP A 58 9.33 15.68 -10.27
N MET A 59 8.24 15.58 -9.52
CA MET A 59 7.24 16.65 -9.39
C MET A 59 7.74 17.86 -8.60
N GLU A 60 8.69 17.67 -7.68
CA GLU A 60 9.27 18.74 -6.87
C GLU A 60 10.37 19.48 -7.63
N SER A 61 11.21 18.76 -8.38
CA SER A 61 12.29 19.34 -9.19
C SER A 61 11.75 20.20 -10.33
N GLY A 62 10.56 19.87 -10.84
CA GLY A 62 9.96 20.54 -11.99
C GLY A 62 10.68 20.23 -13.30
N GLU A 63 11.56 19.23 -13.32
CA GLU A 63 12.27 18.78 -14.53
C GLU A 63 11.33 18.06 -15.50
N VAL A 64 10.23 17.53 -14.99
CA VAL A 64 9.16 16.89 -15.78
C VAL A 64 7.92 17.80 -15.75
N ASP A 65 7.39 18.11 -16.93
CA ASP A 65 6.17 18.91 -17.07
C ASP A 65 4.94 18.05 -16.76
N PHE A 66 4.32 18.29 -15.61
CA PHE A 66 3.09 17.62 -15.19
C PHE A 66 1.88 18.55 -15.37
N GLU A 67 0.81 18.05 -15.98
CA GLU A 67 -0.47 18.75 -15.95
C GLU A 67 -0.95 18.89 -14.49
N SER A 68 -1.25 20.12 -14.05
CA SER A 68 -1.50 20.39 -12.62
C SER A 68 -2.69 19.65 -12.01
N SER A 69 -3.66 19.23 -12.82
CA SER A 69 -4.79 18.36 -12.42
C SER A 69 -4.30 16.95 -12.12
N THR A 70 -3.51 16.39 -13.03
CA THR A 70 -2.88 15.06 -12.93
C THR A 70 -1.88 14.98 -11.78
N GLU A 71 -1.10 16.04 -11.54
CA GLU A 71 -0.12 16.10 -10.44
C GLU A 71 -0.81 15.92 -9.07
N ARG A 72 -1.91 16.63 -8.83
CA ARG A 72 -2.63 16.53 -7.55
C ARG A 72 -3.28 15.16 -7.36
N GLU A 73 -3.80 14.56 -8.43
CA GLU A 73 -4.39 13.22 -8.40
C GLU A 73 -3.33 12.19 -8.03
N GLN A 74 -2.18 12.21 -8.71
CA GLN A 74 -1.07 11.31 -8.45
C GLN A 74 -0.52 11.47 -7.02
N LEU A 75 -0.40 12.70 -6.52
CA LEU A 75 0.05 12.92 -5.15
C LEU A 75 -0.97 12.44 -4.10
N THR A 76 -2.27 12.55 -4.42
CA THR A 76 -3.32 11.98 -3.57
C THR A 76 -3.25 10.44 -3.55
N GLU A 77 -2.98 9.83 -4.70
CA GLU A 77 -2.77 8.38 -4.82
C GLU A 77 -1.55 7.93 -4.02
N VAL A 78 -0.41 8.60 -4.18
CA VAL A 78 0.81 8.37 -3.38
C VAL A 78 0.49 8.39 -1.88
N MET A 79 -0.23 9.41 -1.40
CA MET A 79 -0.62 9.48 0.02
C MET A 79 -1.51 8.31 0.46
N ARG A 80 -2.44 7.86 -0.38
CA ARG A 80 -3.34 6.75 -0.07
C ARG A 80 -2.58 5.42 -0.03
N SER A 81 -1.77 5.13 -1.04
CA SER A 81 -0.93 3.93 -1.08
C SER A 81 0.06 3.90 0.08
N SER A 82 0.70 5.03 0.38
CA SER A 82 1.59 5.16 1.55
C SER A 82 0.90 4.78 2.86
N ASN A 83 -0.34 5.24 3.08
CA ASN A 83 -1.10 4.89 4.28
C ASN A 83 -1.52 3.41 4.34
N LYS A 84 -1.67 2.75 3.19
CA LYS A 84 -1.93 1.30 3.10
C LYS A 84 -0.69 0.53 3.56
N ILE A 85 0.47 0.83 2.97
CA ILE A 85 1.75 0.21 3.31
C ILE A 85 2.16 0.50 4.76
N TRP A 86 2.00 1.74 5.24
CA TRP A 86 2.36 2.12 6.62
C TRP A 86 1.59 1.31 7.67
N ARG A 87 0.27 1.14 7.50
CA ARG A 87 -0.55 0.32 8.41
C ARG A 87 -0.11 -1.14 8.40
N PHE A 88 0.21 -1.65 7.23
CA PHE A 88 0.68 -3.02 7.05
C PHE A 88 2.02 -3.25 7.75
N ARG A 89 3.03 -2.44 7.44
CA ARG A 89 4.38 -2.63 7.98
C ARG A 89 4.44 -2.41 9.49
N ASN A 90 3.61 -1.53 10.05
CA ASN A 90 3.50 -1.41 11.51
C ASN A 90 2.91 -2.66 12.18
N LYS A 91 1.95 -3.34 11.56
CA LYS A 91 1.46 -4.61 12.09
C LYS A 91 2.55 -5.70 12.09
N ILE A 92 3.42 -5.72 11.09
CA ILE A 92 4.61 -6.60 11.07
C ILE A 92 5.57 -6.21 12.21
N LYS A 93 5.93 -4.93 12.30
CA LYS A 93 6.81 -4.40 13.36
C LYS A 93 6.30 -4.70 14.77
N ASN A 94 4.99 -4.67 14.97
CA ASN A 94 4.35 -4.95 16.26
C ASN A 94 4.14 -6.45 16.53
N GLY A 95 4.49 -7.33 15.59
CA GLY A 95 4.26 -8.77 15.70
C GLY A 95 2.79 -9.18 15.68
N GLU A 96 1.90 -8.32 15.17
CA GLU A 96 0.45 -8.57 15.07
C GLU A 96 0.08 -9.44 13.87
N LEU A 97 0.95 -9.54 12.87
CA LEU A 97 0.81 -10.42 11.71
C LEU A 97 1.81 -11.57 11.82
N GLY A 98 1.29 -12.79 11.81
CA GLY A 98 2.06 -14.02 12.01
C GLY A 98 3.16 -14.29 10.98
N THR A 99 3.12 -13.66 9.81
CA THR A 99 4.21 -13.57 8.82
C THR A 99 3.92 -12.46 7.81
N THR A 100 4.96 -11.86 7.21
CA THR A 100 4.86 -10.88 6.09
C THR A 100 4.01 -11.42 4.94
N GLU A 101 4.05 -12.72 4.70
CA GLU A 101 3.31 -13.40 3.62
C GLU A 101 1.80 -13.38 3.83
N HIS A 102 1.32 -13.56 5.07
CA HIS A 102 -0.12 -13.56 5.35
C HIS A 102 -0.68 -12.15 5.15
N ALA A 103 0.13 -11.15 5.45
CA ALA A 103 -0.21 -9.77 5.26
C ALA A 103 -0.37 -9.46 3.76
N GLU A 104 0.62 -9.82 2.92
CA GLU A 104 0.56 -9.61 1.46
C GLU A 104 -0.65 -10.31 0.84
N MET A 105 -0.95 -11.52 1.31
CA MET A 105 -2.12 -12.27 0.87
C MET A 105 -3.43 -11.52 1.17
N VAL A 106 -3.57 -10.92 2.36
CA VAL A 106 -4.75 -10.12 2.72
C VAL A 106 -4.86 -8.87 1.83
N ASP A 107 -3.74 -8.25 1.49
CA ASP A 107 -3.72 -7.05 0.66
C ASP A 107 -4.27 -7.30 -0.76
N GLU A 108 -3.81 -8.38 -1.38
CA GLU A 108 -4.30 -8.79 -2.70
C GLU A 108 -5.77 -9.24 -2.66
N ILE A 109 -6.22 -9.81 -1.54
CA ILE A 109 -7.64 -10.12 -1.31
C ILE A 109 -8.47 -8.81 -1.27
N GLU A 110 -8.01 -7.77 -0.57
CA GLU A 110 -8.68 -6.48 -0.54
C GLU A 110 -8.80 -5.87 -1.95
N ASP A 111 -7.75 -5.99 -2.77
CA ASP A 111 -7.73 -5.45 -4.14
C ASP A 111 -8.70 -6.19 -5.07
N TYR A 112 -8.77 -7.52 -4.99
CA TYR A 112 -9.79 -8.30 -5.71
C TYR A 112 -11.21 -7.91 -5.27
N LEU A 113 -11.44 -7.68 -3.98
CA LEU A 113 -12.75 -7.31 -3.44
C LEU A 113 -13.16 -5.91 -3.88
N ALA A 114 -12.24 -4.95 -3.91
CA ALA A 114 -12.46 -3.59 -4.39
C ALA A 114 -12.87 -3.55 -5.87
N GLN A 115 -12.35 -4.48 -6.68
CA GLN A 115 -12.73 -4.65 -8.09
C GLN A 115 -14.01 -5.48 -8.29
N GLY A 116 -14.68 -5.89 -7.21
CA GLY A 116 -15.86 -6.76 -7.26
C GLY A 116 -15.59 -8.20 -7.68
N GLN A 117 -14.31 -8.62 -7.69
CA GLN A 117 -13.87 -9.95 -8.12
C GLN A 117 -13.82 -10.94 -6.96
N LYS A 118 -14.89 -11.02 -6.16
CA LYS A 118 -14.94 -11.82 -4.92
C LYS A 118 -14.60 -13.30 -5.11
N ILE A 119 -15.01 -13.89 -6.23
CA ILE A 119 -14.66 -15.29 -6.56
C ILE A 119 -13.15 -15.46 -6.75
N ASN A 120 -12.46 -14.48 -7.34
CA ASN A 120 -11.02 -14.52 -7.54
C ASN A 120 -10.28 -14.36 -6.21
N ALA A 121 -10.75 -13.49 -5.31
CA ALA A 121 -10.24 -13.37 -3.95
C ALA A 121 -10.28 -14.71 -3.18
N ILE A 122 -11.40 -15.43 -3.24
CA ILE A 122 -11.57 -16.74 -2.59
C ILE A 122 -10.61 -17.79 -3.19
N LYS A 123 -10.46 -17.80 -4.52
CA LYS A 123 -9.52 -18.71 -5.19
C LYS A 123 -8.08 -18.40 -4.82
N TYR A 124 -7.72 -17.11 -4.77
CA TYR A 124 -6.39 -16.64 -4.45
C TYR A 124 -6.00 -17.03 -3.01
N TYR A 125 -6.82 -16.70 -2.01
CA TYR A 125 -6.60 -17.11 -0.62
C TYR A 125 -6.36 -18.63 -0.50
N ARG A 126 -7.21 -19.42 -1.15
CA ARG A 126 -7.15 -20.88 -1.05
C ARG A 126 -5.89 -21.46 -1.70
N GLU A 127 -5.42 -20.88 -2.80
CA GLU A 127 -4.19 -21.34 -3.44
C GLU A 127 -2.95 -20.88 -2.66
N GLU A 128 -2.96 -19.68 -2.09
CA GLU A 128 -1.86 -19.15 -1.29
C GLU A 128 -1.69 -19.94 0.01
N MET A 129 -2.78 -20.27 0.71
CA MET A 129 -2.75 -21.16 1.88
C MET A 129 -2.10 -22.51 1.55
N LYS A 130 -2.42 -23.07 0.37
CA LYS A 130 -1.85 -24.34 -0.07
C LYS A 130 -0.38 -24.22 -0.50
N THR A 131 -0.01 -23.15 -1.18
CA THR A 131 1.31 -23.05 -1.86
C THR A 131 2.38 -22.37 -1.01
N ARG A 132 2.01 -21.39 -0.20
CA ARG A 132 2.93 -20.63 0.67
C ARG A 132 2.94 -21.15 2.11
N PHE A 133 1.77 -21.55 2.62
CA PHE A 133 1.63 -21.99 4.01
C PHE A 133 1.53 -23.52 4.18
N ASP A 134 1.57 -24.27 3.07
CA ASP A 134 1.38 -25.74 3.02
C ASP A 134 0.11 -26.21 3.78
N GLU A 135 -0.90 -25.35 3.87
CA GLU A 135 -2.14 -25.58 4.60
C GLU A 135 -3.33 -25.73 3.66
N ARG A 136 -4.06 -26.84 3.84
CA ARG A 136 -5.20 -27.14 2.99
C ARG A 136 -6.50 -26.65 3.61
N VAL A 137 -6.91 -25.44 3.22
CA VAL A 137 -8.19 -24.86 3.64
C VAL A 137 -9.37 -25.33 2.77
N SER A 138 -10.53 -25.52 3.40
CA SER A 138 -11.78 -25.84 2.71
C SER A 138 -12.33 -24.62 1.94
N LEU A 139 -13.22 -24.87 0.98
CA LEU A 139 -13.91 -23.79 0.27
C LEU A 139 -14.76 -22.93 1.23
N ARG A 140 -15.32 -23.55 2.27
CA ARG A 140 -16.11 -22.84 3.28
C ARG A 140 -15.24 -21.89 4.10
N GLU A 141 -14.12 -22.38 4.63
CA GLU A 141 -13.17 -21.54 5.39
C GLU A 141 -12.61 -20.40 4.54
N SER A 142 -12.29 -20.68 3.28
CA SER A 142 -11.81 -19.66 2.34
C SER A 142 -12.87 -18.57 2.10
N LYS A 143 -14.14 -18.98 1.98
CA LYS A 143 -15.26 -18.05 1.83
C LYS A 143 -15.45 -17.22 3.09
N ASP A 144 -15.50 -17.85 4.26
CA ASP A 144 -15.75 -17.18 5.53
C ASP A 144 -14.65 -16.13 5.82
N PHE A 145 -13.38 -16.45 5.51
CA PHE A 145 -12.28 -15.51 5.65
C PHE A 145 -12.43 -14.29 4.72
N VAL A 146 -12.64 -14.52 3.42
CA VAL A 146 -12.82 -13.42 2.44
C VAL A 146 -14.09 -12.62 2.72
N ASP A 147 -15.17 -13.26 3.17
CA ASP A 147 -16.41 -12.59 3.59
C ASP A 147 -16.15 -11.65 4.79
N SER A 148 -15.30 -12.05 5.74
CA SER A 148 -14.95 -11.20 6.88
C SER A 148 -14.19 -9.92 6.46
N ILE A 149 -13.31 -10.03 5.47
CA ILE A 149 -12.57 -8.89 4.89
C ILE A 149 -13.54 -8.01 4.10
N ASP A 150 -14.37 -8.60 3.25
CA ASP A 150 -15.40 -7.89 2.48
C ASP A 150 -16.35 -7.09 3.40
N ASP A 151 -16.76 -7.66 4.52
CA ASP A 151 -17.60 -6.98 5.50
C ASP A 151 -16.86 -5.86 6.23
N ASP A 152 -15.57 -5.99 6.53
CA ASP A 152 -14.74 -4.88 7.05
C ASP A 152 -14.65 -3.73 6.03
N LEU A 153 -14.38 -4.05 4.76
CA LEU A 153 -14.28 -3.06 3.68
C LEU A 153 -15.61 -2.32 3.46
N LYS A 154 -16.75 -3.00 3.58
CA LYS A 154 -18.08 -2.37 3.56
C LYS A 154 -18.29 -1.42 4.74
N ARG A 155 -17.93 -1.84 5.96
CA ARG A 155 -18.04 -0.99 7.16
C ARG A 155 -17.19 0.27 7.03
N ARG A 156 -16.02 0.17 6.42
CA ARG A 156 -15.11 1.29 6.13
C ARG A 156 -15.56 2.14 4.93
N GLY A 157 -16.59 1.71 4.20
CA GLY A 157 -17.16 2.41 3.05
C GLY A 157 -16.32 2.35 1.78
N ILE A 158 -15.32 1.46 1.73
CA ILE A 158 -14.38 1.28 0.61
C ILE A 158 -15.08 0.55 -0.55
N VAL A 159 -15.85 -0.48 -0.22
CA VAL A 159 -16.60 -1.26 -1.20
C VAL A 159 -18.10 -1.02 -1.02
N ARG A 160 -18.77 -0.70 -2.14
CA ARG A 160 -20.23 -0.61 -2.22
C ARG A 160 -20.70 -1.38 -3.43
N TYR A 161 -21.36 -2.50 -3.19
CA TYR A 161 -22.07 -3.22 -4.25
C TYR A 161 -23.38 -2.50 -4.54
N LYS A 162 -23.71 -2.36 -5.83
CA LYS A 162 -25.01 -1.86 -6.28
C LYS A 162 -26.09 -2.92 -6.11
#